data_AF-A0A1X2GKF2-F1
#
_entry.id   AF-A0A1X2GKF2-F1
#
_cell.length_a   1.000
_cell.length_b   1.000
_cell.length_c   1.000
_cell.angle_alpha   90.00
_cell.angle_beta   90.00
_cell.angle_gamma   90.00
#
_symmetry.space_group_name_H-M   'P 1'
#
loop_
_entity.id
_entity.type
_entity.pdbx_description
1 polymer ?
#
loop_
_entity_poly.entity_id
_entity_poly.type
_entity_poly.pdbx_seq_one_letter_code
_entity_poly.pdbx_strand_id
1 'polypeptide(L)'
;MHIVSNMMKFNNQDVCVGFNDPLIHVFNKSEFQLETTPYFPSIKDRSNVILVGDSLGDLQMSQGVKHDLCLNIGFLNHDIEQLAPRYLQAFDIVIEGDANMNPILEILREI
;
A
#
# COMPACT_ATOMS: atom_id res chain seq x y z
N MET A 1 7.72 7.49 -10.32
CA MET A 1 6.92 7.37 -9.08
C MET A 1 5.49 7.76 -9.40
N HIS A 2 4.52 6.91 -9.11
CA HIS A 2 3.10 7.21 -9.27
C HIS A 2 2.47 7.26 -7.88
N ILE A 3 1.66 8.29 -7.62
CA ILE A 3 1.07 8.55 -6.30
C ILE A 3 -0.44 8.54 -6.46
N VAL A 4 -1.09 7.72 -5.64
CA VAL A 4 -2.54 7.63 -5.51
C VAL A 4 -2.89 7.96 -4.07
N SER A 5 -3.62 9.06 -3.87
CA SER A 5 -4.01 9.53 -2.55
C SER A 5 -5.17 10.52 -2.66
N ASN A 6 -5.68 10.97 -1.51
CA ASN A 6 -6.60 12.11 -1.44
C ASN A 6 -5.82 13.39 -1.77
N MET A 7 -5.82 13.78 -3.05
CA MET A 7 -5.14 14.98 -3.51
C MET A 7 -5.95 16.22 -3.16
N MET A 8 -5.31 17.21 -2.53
CA MET A 8 -5.96 18.49 -2.19
C MET A 8 -6.30 19.29 -3.45
N LYS A 9 -7.46 19.95 -3.44
CA LYS A 9 -7.89 20.94 -4.42
C LYS A 9 -7.56 22.33 -3.89
N PHE A 10 -6.83 23.12 -4.68
CA PHE A 10 -6.50 24.51 -4.37
C PHE A 10 -7.25 25.46 -5.30
N ASN A 11 -7.68 26.61 -4.77
CA ASN A 11 -8.23 27.68 -5.59
C ASN A 11 -7.11 28.56 -6.17
N ASN A 12 -7.46 29.61 -6.92
CA ASN A 12 -6.50 30.53 -7.55
C ASN A 12 -5.66 31.37 -6.56
N GLN A 13 -5.93 31.27 -5.26
CA GLN A 13 -5.20 31.95 -4.18
C GLN A 13 -4.36 30.95 -3.35
N ASP A 14 -4.14 29.74 -3.87
CA ASP A 14 -3.42 28.65 -3.19
C ASP A 14 -4.04 28.23 -1.85
N VAL A 15 -5.34 28.46 -1.67
CA VAL A 15 -6.07 28.01 -0.48
C VAL A 15 -6.69 26.64 -0.76
N CYS A 16 -6.46 25.68 0.15
CA CYS A 16 -7.09 24.36 0.09
C CYS A 16 -8.60 24.49 0.32
N VAL A 17 -9.39 24.04 -0.65
CA VAL A 17 -10.86 24.12 -0.64
C VAL A 17 -11.54 22.75 -0.63
N GLY A 18 -10.77 21.67 -0.68
CA GLY A 18 -11.31 20.31 -0.63
C GLY A 18 -10.32 19.26 -1.13
N PHE A 19 -10.83 18.08 -1.46
CA PHE A 19 -10.06 16.95 -1.98
C PHE A 19 -10.67 16.42 -3.28
N ASN A 20 -9.84 15.76 -4.08
CA ASN A 20 -10.27 15.02 -5.26
C ASN A 20 -11.03 13.76 -4.86
N ASP A 21 -12.11 13.49 -5.58
CA ASP A 21 -12.83 12.22 -5.52
C ASP A 21 -12.13 11.18 -6.41
N PRO A 22 -12.28 9.87 -6.11
CA PRO A 22 -12.98 9.32 -4.94
C PRO A 22 -12.15 9.43 -3.65
N LEU A 23 -12.84 9.55 -2.51
CA LEU A 23 -12.21 9.50 -1.19
C LEU A 23 -11.57 8.13 -0.94
N ILE A 24 -10.31 8.12 -0.52
CA ILE A 24 -9.57 6.93 -0.12
C ILE A 24 -9.46 6.90 1.41
N HIS A 25 -9.89 5.83 2.03
CA HIS A 25 -9.81 5.57 3.47
C HIS A 25 -9.35 4.13 3.73
N VAL A 26 -9.10 3.78 5.00
CA VAL A 26 -8.48 2.49 5.39
C VAL A 26 -9.25 1.26 4.84
N PHE A 27 -10.58 1.35 4.71
CA PHE A 27 -11.41 0.21 4.28
C PHE A 27 -11.74 0.11 2.78
N ASN A 28 -11.35 1.06 1.92
CA ASN A 28 -11.70 1.02 0.48
C ASN A 28 -10.49 1.03 -0.46
N LYS A 29 -9.32 0.63 0.04
CA LYS A 29 -8.07 0.60 -0.74
C LYS A 29 -8.11 -0.36 -1.94
N SER A 30 -8.98 -1.37 -1.93
CA SER A 30 -9.20 -2.29 -3.06
C SER A 30 -10.03 -1.70 -4.19
N GLU A 31 -10.81 -0.65 -3.95
CA GLU A 31 -11.67 -0.05 -4.98
C GLU A 31 -10.87 0.71 -6.04
N PHE A 32 -9.61 1.05 -5.74
CA PHE A 32 -8.73 1.71 -6.68
C PHE A 32 -8.12 0.71 -7.66
N GLN A 33 -8.79 0.53 -8.79
CA GLN A 33 -8.31 -0.32 -9.87
C GLN A 33 -7.23 0.41 -10.66
N LEU A 34 -5.97 0.02 -10.46
CA LEU A 34 -4.83 0.63 -11.14
C LEU A 34 -4.96 0.50 -12.67
N GLU A 35 -5.66 -0.53 -13.15
CA GLU A 35 -6.00 -0.76 -14.57
C GLU A 35 -6.70 0.41 -15.23
N THR A 36 -7.47 1.19 -14.47
CA THR A 36 -8.22 2.35 -14.97
C THR A 36 -7.37 3.62 -15.04
N THR A 37 -6.14 3.58 -14.53
CA THR A 37 -5.28 4.75 -14.40
C THR A 37 -4.30 4.86 -15.58
N PRO A 38 -3.81 6.08 -15.90
CA PRO A 38 -2.73 6.28 -16.86
C PRO A 38 -1.42 5.56 -16.51
N TYR A 39 -1.28 5.04 -15.29
CA TYR A 39 -0.10 4.30 -14.84
C TYR A 39 -0.11 2.84 -15.29
N PHE A 40 -1.28 2.26 -15.56
CA PHE A 40 -1.41 0.83 -15.91
C PHE A 40 -0.47 0.36 -17.03
N PRO A 41 -0.28 1.08 -18.15
CA PRO A 41 0.60 0.62 -19.22
C PRO A 41 2.06 0.39 -18.79
N SER A 42 2.50 1.04 -17.70
CA SER A 42 3.86 0.89 -17.17
C SER A 42 4.06 -0.32 -16.25
N ILE A 43 2.96 -0.92 -15.78
CA ILE A 43 2.95 -2.05 -14.84
C ILE A 43 2.23 -3.29 -15.36
N LYS A 44 1.54 -3.21 -16.50
CA LYS A 44 0.72 -4.30 -17.07
C LYS A 44 1.45 -5.63 -17.28
N ASP A 45 2.77 -5.59 -17.51
CA ASP A 45 3.60 -6.77 -17.78
C ASP A 45 4.35 -7.25 -16.52
N ARG A 46 4.09 -6.65 -15.35
CA ARG A 46 4.71 -7.03 -14.07
C ARG A 46 3.82 -8.03 -13.35
N SER A 47 4.26 -9.27 -13.26
CA SER A 47 3.55 -10.35 -12.57
C SER A 47 3.85 -10.46 -11.07
N ASN A 48 4.92 -9.82 -10.60
CA ASN A 48 5.38 -9.92 -9.21
C ASN A 48 5.16 -8.58 -8.47
N VAL A 49 4.61 -8.66 -7.26
CA VAL A 49 4.32 -7.50 -6.41
C VAL A 49 4.98 -7.69 -5.04
N ILE A 50 5.52 -6.60 -4.51
CA ILE A 50 5.85 -6.47 -3.08
C ILE A 50 4.87 -5.45 -2.50
N LEU A 51 4.02 -5.91 -1.60
CA LEU A 51 3.09 -5.09 -0.86
C LEU A 51 3.69 -4.76 0.49
N VAL A 52 3.69 -3.48 0.84
CA VAL A 52 4.17 -2.99 2.14
C VAL A 52 3.06 -2.16 2.77
N GLY A 53 2.65 -2.50 3.98
CA GLY A 53 1.60 -1.81 4.72
C GLY A 53 1.81 -1.86 6.22
N ASP A 54 1.11 -1.02 6.96
CA ASP A 54 1.17 -0.94 8.42
C ASP A 54 -0.18 -1.33 9.07
N SER A 55 -1.22 -1.46 8.27
CA SER A 55 -2.57 -1.83 8.69
C SER A 55 -3.07 -3.08 7.98
N LEU A 56 -3.97 -3.84 8.60
CA LEU A 56 -4.63 -4.97 7.93
C LEU A 56 -5.44 -4.55 6.69
N GLY A 57 -5.89 -3.28 6.63
CA GLY A 57 -6.58 -2.72 5.47
C GLY A 57 -5.66 -2.59 4.25
N ASP A 58 -4.34 -2.56 4.42
CA ASP A 58 -3.38 -2.43 3.33
C ASP A 58 -3.31 -3.67 2.43
N LEU A 59 -3.66 -4.85 2.96
CA LEU A 59 -3.74 -6.08 2.16
C LEU A 59 -4.75 -5.98 1.01
N GLN A 60 -5.67 -5.02 1.08
CA GLN A 60 -6.63 -4.73 0.01
C GLN A 60 -5.96 -4.04 -1.19
N MET A 61 -4.78 -3.42 -1.04
CA MET A 61 -4.10 -2.72 -2.13
C MET A 61 -3.66 -3.65 -3.27
N SER A 62 -3.23 -4.88 -2.96
CA SER A 62 -2.82 -5.85 -3.98
C SER A 62 -4.00 -6.36 -4.80
N GLN A 63 -5.22 -6.34 -4.25
CA GLN A 63 -6.44 -6.76 -4.96
C GLN A 63 -6.78 -5.85 -6.15
N GLY A 64 -6.35 -4.58 -6.12
CA GLY A 64 -6.54 -3.62 -7.22
C GLY A 64 -5.55 -3.78 -8.38
N VAL A 65 -4.66 -4.78 -8.32
CA VAL A 65 -3.60 -5.02 -9.31
C VAL A 65 -3.56 -6.50 -9.66
N LYS A 66 -3.66 -6.84 -10.94
CA LYS A 66 -3.43 -8.21 -11.39
C LYS A 66 -1.95 -8.59 -11.21
N HIS A 67 -1.69 -9.69 -10.51
CA HIS A 67 -0.36 -10.24 -10.26
C HIS A 67 -0.45 -11.77 -10.06
N ASP A 68 0.66 -12.47 -10.30
CA ASP A 68 0.77 -13.92 -10.10
C ASP A 68 1.36 -14.23 -8.72
N LEU A 69 2.31 -13.41 -8.26
CA LEU A 69 2.98 -13.55 -6.96
C LEU A 69 2.95 -12.21 -6.22
N CYS A 70 2.54 -12.23 -4.95
CA CYS A 70 2.61 -11.07 -4.07
C CYS A 70 3.27 -11.47 -2.76
N LEU A 71 4.33 -10.74 -2.39
CA LEU A 71 4.94 -10.80 -1.06
C LEU A 71 4.38 -9.67 -0.21
N ASN A 72 3.66 -10.01 0.86
CA ASN A 72 3.01 -9.06 1.76
C ASN A 72 3.87 -8.85 3.01
N ILE A 73 4.30 -7.61 3.22
CA ILE A 73 5.15 -7.21 4.35
C ILE A 73 4.38 -6.20 5.21
N GLY A 74 4.17 -6.56 6.47
CA GLY A 74 3.42 -5.78 7.45
C GLY A 74 4.32 -5.14 8.50
N PHE A 75 4.27 -3.82 8.66
CA PHE A 75 4.86 -3.12 9.80
C PHE A 75 3.89 -3.08 10.98
N LEU A 76 4.29 -3.66 12.11
CA LEU A 76 3.50 -3.71 13.34
C LEU A 76 4.11 -2.78 14.39
N ASN A 77 3.69 -1.51 14.33
CA ASN A 77 4.30 -0.44 15.13
C ASN A 77 3.61 -0.18 16.48
N HIS A 78 2.39 -0.68 16.69
CA HIS A 78 1.56 -0.43 17.87
C HIS A 78 0.76 -1.66 18.26
N ASP A 79 0.27 -1.72 19.51
CA ASP A 79 -0.55 -2.80 20.06
C ASP A 79 -0.03 -4.21 19.72
N ILE A 80 1.30 -4.38 19.75
CA ILE A 80 2.02 -5.53 19.18
C ILE A 80 1.48 -6.85 19.73
N GLU A 81 1.39 -6.98 21.06
CA GLU A 81 0.90 -8.22 21.70
C GLU A 81 -0.53 -8.58 21.26
N GLN A 82 -1.38 -7.58 21.04
CA GLN A 82 -2.77 -7.78 20.65
C GLN A 82 -2.92 -8.09 19.15
N LEU A 83 -2.12 -7.44 18.31
CA LEU A 83 -2.26 -7.48 16.85
C LEU A 83 -1.37 -8.53 16.18
N ALA A 84 -0.26 -8.93 16.81
CA ALA A 84 0.69 -9.91 16.25
C ALA A 84 0.01 -11.20 15.76
N PRO A 85 -0.94 -11.82 16.49
CA PRO A 85 -1.62 -13.02 16.00
C PRO A 85 -2.37 -12.80 14.68
N ARG A 86 -2.94 -11.60 14.47
CA ARG A 86 -3.65 -11.26 13.23
C ARG A 86 -2.67 -10.93 12.10
N TYR A 87 -1.59 -10.21 12.40
CA TYR A 87 -0.59 -9.83 11.41
C TYR A 87 0.15 -11.05 10.88
N LEU A 88 0.57 -11.97 11.76
CA LEU A 88 1.26 -13.21 11.38
C LEU A 88 0.38 -14.18 10.56
N GLN A 89 -0.95 -14.04 10.64
CA GLN A 89 -1.88 -14.80 9.78
C GLN A 89 -2.10 -14.15 8.42
N ALA A 90 -1.89 -12.83 8.31
CA ALA A 90 -2.33 -12.04 7.18
C ALA A 90 -1.18 -11.56 6.27
N PHE A 91 0.02 -11.34 6.84
CA PHE A 91 1.23 -10.96 6.14
C PHE A 91 2.22 -12.12 6.08
N ASP A 92 3.01 -12.17 5.01
CA ASP A 92 4.08 -13.17 4.84
C ASP A 92 5.28 -12.84 5.74
N ILE A 93 5.55 -11.55 5.93
CA ILE A 93 6.61 -11.04 6.82
C ILE A 93 6.00 -9.96 7.71
N VAL A 94 6.24 -10.06 9.02
CA VAL A 94 5.87 -9.03 9.99
C VAL A 94 7.13 -8.42 10.59
N ILE A 95 7.24 -7.10 10.52
CA ILE A 95 8.33 -6.32 11.10
C ILE A 95 7.75 -5.57 12.29
N GLU A 96 8.17 -5.94 13.50
CA GLU A 96 7.64 -5.39 14.76
C GLU A 96 8.43 -4.17 15.25
N GLY A 97 7.73 -3.23 15.90
CA GLY A 97 8.31 -2.04 16.52
C GLY A 97 8.66 -0.92 15.53
N ASP A 98 9.38 0.10 15.99
CA ASP A 98 9.82 1.24 15.17
C ASP A 98 11.01 0.85 14.27
N ALA A 99 10.75 -0.04 13.32
CA ALA A 99 11.75 -0.59 12.41
C ALA A 99 11.93 0.27 11.16
N ASN A 100 13.13 0.21 10.58
CA ASN A 100 13.44 0.88 9.32
C ASN A 100 13.16 -0.03 8.10
N MET A 101 13.39 0.50 6.90
CA MET A 101 13.16 -0.21 5.63
C MET A 101 14.28 -1.19 5.25
N ASN A 102 15.34 -1.36 6.06
CA ASN A 102 16.49 -2.20 5.70
C ASN A 102 16.10 -3.66 5.37
N PRO A 103 15.21 -4.33 6.12
CA PRO A 103 14.82 -5.71 5.78
C PRO A 103 14.24 -5.82 4.36
N ILE A 104 13.47 -4.82 3.93
CA ILE A 104 12.90 -4.77 2.58
C ILE A 104 13.99 -4.48 1.55
N LEU A 105 14.92 -3.57 1.86
CA LEU A 105 16.05 -3.25 0.98
C LEU A 105 16.99 -4.44 0.78
N GLU A 106 17.17 -5.30 1.78
CA GLU A 106 17.95 -6.53 1.68
C GLU A 106 17.29 -7.52 0.73
N ILE A 107 15.97 -7.72 0.83
CA ILE A 107 15.21 -8.54 -0.12
C ILE A 107 15.37 -8.00 -1.54
N LEU A 108 15.21 -6.69 -1.74
CA LEU A 108 15.30 -6.06 -3.06
C LEU A 108 16.71 -6.14 -3.70
N ARG A 109 17.77 -6.38 -2.93
CA ARG A 109 19.14 -6.52 -3.46
C ARG A 109 19.41 -7.91 -4.06
N GLU A 110 18.62 -8.90 -3.67
CA GLU A 110 18.77 -10.30 -4.10
C GLU A 110 17.86 -10.65 -5.29
N ILE A 111 17.07 -9.70 -5.81
CA ILE A 111 16.15 -9.84 -6.95
C ILE A 111 16.65 -8.99 -8.12
#